data_AF-I6NE48-F1
#
_entry.id   AF-I6NE48-F1
#
_cell.length_a   1.000
_cell.length_b   1.000
_cell.length_c   1.000
_cell.angle_alpha   90.00
_cell.angle_beta   90.00
_cell.angle_gamma   90.00
#
_symmetry.space_group_name_H-M   'P 1'
#
loop_
_entity.id
_entity.type
_entity.pdbx_description
1 polymer ?
#
loop_
_entity_poly.entity_id
_entity_poly.type
_entity_poly.pdbx_seq_one_letter_code
_entity_poly.pdbx_strand_id
1 'polypeptide(L)'
;MRSKNLLLSAVFLISTAVAFTAINPQLSFGVAERGAISFPQIDQKFAKLQDPIIVDRYNETLEFKITVNGRLDQATLLLGSVGRSLETYIIPSSKILDDGYSYKFKIAISELPPALIHLGRMDEDVLTASLILANEESQSKNIFVELFDLRLAFSLDDKWEAPVRLEAKHEIKHIFGNPPKAAPVWISVIFSVAIFVISNCVLITWRAMPAGQTTQSATINSYLVYFAIVLMEYVFVKYYLGTDIFRTMRDASLVSFLALFVVSRALRQLSTKEKEHVMKQ
;
A
#
# COMPACT_ATOMS: atom_id res chain seq x y z
N MET A 1 88.33 9.89 6.23
CA MET A 1 87.26 10.84 6.62
C MET A 1 85.88 10.16 6.54
N ARG A 2 85.68 9.03 7.24
CA ARG A 2 84.51 8.12 7.05
C ARG A 2 83.83 7.65 8.35
N SER A 3 84.24 8.14 9.52
CA SER A 3 83.77 7.65 10.83
C SER A 3 82.87 8.62 11.61
N LYS A 4 82.69 9.87 11.17
CA LYS A 4 81.88 10.86 11.91
C LYS A 4 80.39 10.88 11.54
N ASN A 5 79.99 10.23 10.44
CA ASN A 5 78.59 10.27 9.96
C ASN A 5 77.72 9.11 10.45
N LEU A 6 78.31 8.10 11.10
CA LEU A 6 77.58 6.93 11.62
C LEU A 6 77.04 7.15 13.04
N LEU A 7 77.60 8.09 13.79
CA LEU A 7 77.11 8.47 15.12
C LEU A 7 75.93 9.45 15.07
N LEU A 8 75.76 10.19 13.97
CA LEU A 8 74.69 11.18 13.83
C LEU A 8 73.34 10.56 13.40
N SER A 9 73.35 9.38 12.79
CA SER A 9 72.11 8.68 12.39
C SER A 9 71.48 7.87 13.51
N ALA A 10 72.19 7.61 14.61
CA ALA A 10 71.66 6.86 15.75
C ALA A 10 70.91 7.73 16.77
N VAL A 11 71.10 9.06 16.75
CA VAL A 11 70.50 9.99 17.72
C VAL A 11 69.09 10.45 17.30
N PHE A 12 68.68 10.24 16.05
CA PHE A 12 67.35 10.64 15.56
C PHE A 12 66.25 9.57 15.67
N LEU A 13 66.54 8.42 16.29
CA LEU A 13 65.61 7.28 16.38
C LEU A 13 64.84 7.19 17.71
N ILE A 14 64.88 8.23 18.53
CA ILE A 14 64.09 8.32 19.77
C ILE A 14 63.29 9.62 19.75
N SER A 15 62.46 9.81 18.71
CA SER A 15 61.29 10.67 18.85
C SER A 15 60.19 9.78 19.43
N THR A 16 60.09 9.78 20.75
CA THR A 16 58.93 9.23 21.45
C THR A 16 57.70 9.95 20.92
N ALA A 17 56.91 9.24 20.11
CA ALA A 17 55.59 9.66 19.71
C ALA A 17 54.74 9.75 20.99
N VAL A 18 54.65 10.94 21.56
CA VAL A 18 53.62 11.26 22.54
C VAL A 18 52.32 11.33 21.76
N ALA A 19 51.65 10.19 21.61
CA ALA A 19 50.29 10.09 21.13
C ALA A 19 49.39 10.91 22.07
N PHE A 20 48.36 11.57 21.53
CA PHE A 20 47.33 12.09 22.42
C PHE A 20 46.65 10.90 23.10
N THR A 21 46.52 10.98 24.40
CA THR A 21 45.89 9.95 25.22
C THR A 21 44.73 10.61 25.93
N ALA A 22 43.50 10.12 25.77
CA ALA A 22 42.39 10.66 26.55
C ALA A 22 42.51 10.12 27.98
N ILE A 23 42.79 11.01 28.94
CA ILE A 23 42.97 10.68 30.35
C ILE A 23 41.60 10.77 31.03
N ASN A 24 41.21 9.71 31.74
CA ASN A 24 39.96 9.58 32.49
C ASN A 24 38.66 9.80 31.68
N PRO A 25 38.38 8.99 30.63
CA PRO A 25 37.08 9.04 29.98
C PRO A 25 36.00 8.53 30.93
N GLN A 26 34.98 9.34 31.19
CA GLN A 26 33.85 8.98 32.05
C GLN A 26 32.55 9.19 31.31
N LEU A 27 31.68 8.17 31.33
CA LEU A 27 30.30 8.26 30.89
C LEU A 27 29.39 8.28 32.11
N SER A 28 28.65 9.37 32.28
CA SER A 28 27.66 9.51 33.35
C SER A 28 26.26 9.65 32.78
N PHE A 29 25.28 9.07 33.48
CA PHE A 29 23.86 9.16 33.15
C PHE A 29 23.25 10.34 33.92
N GLY A 30 22.51 11.22 33.23
CA GLY A 30 21.94 12.42 33.85
C GLY A 30 20.64 12.18 34.63
N VAL A 31 19.92 11.10 34.34
CA VAL A 31 18.57 10.82 34.89
C VAL A 31 18.46 9.45 35.55
N ALA A 32 19.15 8.43 35.04
CA ALA A 32 19.25 7.14 35.71
C ALA A 32 20.29 7.21 36.84
N GLU A 33 19.97 6.69 38.03
CA GLU A 33 20.91 6.51 39.15
C GLU A 33 21.89 5.35 38.87
N ARG A 34 22.56 5.37 37.72
CA ARG A 34 23.62 4.44 37.36
C ARG A 34 24.96 5.11 37.61
N GLY A 35 25.86 4.38 38.29
CA GLY A 35 27.22 4.84 38.54
C GLY A 35 27.94 5.16 37.23
N ALA A 36 28.80 6.17 37.25
CA ALA A 36 29.57 6.56 36.07
C ALA A 36 30.46 5.41 35.60
N ILE A 37 30.37 5.07 34.31
CA ILE A 37 31.21 4.06 33.68
C ILE A 37 32.53 4.75 33.33
N SER A 38 33.60 4.35 33.99
CA SER A 38 34.96 4.83 33.69
C SER A 38 35.58 3.93 32.63
N PHE A 39 36.12 4.52 31.58
CA PHE A 39 36.83 3.81 30.53
C PHE A 39 38.33 3.78 30.84
N PRO A 40 39.07 2.76 30.37
CA PRO A 40 40.52 2.83 30.34
C PRO A 40 40.97 3.91 29.35
N GLN A 41 42.23 4.33 29.46
CA GLN A 41 42.82 5.35 28.60
C GLN A 41 42.56 5.06 27.11
N ILE A 42 42.06 6.06 26.38
CA ILE A 42 41.70 5.91 24.96
C ILE A 42 42.89 6.33 24.10
N ASP A 43 43.48 5.33 23.44
CA ASP A 43 44.56 5.47 22.45
C ASP A 43 44.12 4.85 21.12
N GLN A 44 44.92 4.97 20.05
CA GLN A 44 44.61 4.43 18.70
C GLN A 44 44.33 2.91 18.63
N LYS A 45 44.63 2.16 19.70
CA LYS A 45 44.41 0.70 19.81
C LYS A 45 43.28 0.33 20.76
N PHE A 46 42.46 1.30 21.18
CA PHE A 46 41.37 1.06 22.11
C PHE A 46 40.41 0.01 21.54
N ALA A 47 40.18 -1.05 22.31
CA ALA A 47 39.19 -2.05 21.98
C ALA A 47 37.82 -1.61 22.52
N LYS A 48 36.84 -1.59 21.63
CA LYS A 48 35.43 -1.27 21.92
C LYS A 48 34.91 -2.02 23.14
N LEU A 49 34.06 -1.37 23.93
CA LEU A 49 33.37 -2.00 25.05
C LEU A 49 32.51 -3.18 24.54
N GLN A 50 32.66 -4.36 25.15
CA GLN A 50 31.97 -5.58 24.69
C GLN A 50 30.48 -5.60 25.04
N ASP A 51 30.10 -5.00 26.17
CA ASP A 51 28.71 -4.96 26.62
C ASP A 51 28.00 -3.68 26.13
N PRO A 52 26.84 -3.80 25.45
CA PRO A 52 26.10 -2.65 24.99
C PRO A 52 25.47 -1.90 26.15
N ILE A 53 25.54 -0.57 26.11
CA ILE A 53 24.91 0.31 27.09
C ILE A 53 23.43 0.41 26.75
N ILE A 54 22.60 -0.03 27.69
CA ILE A 54 21.14 -0.05 27.54
C ILE A 54 20.57 1.26 28.08
N VAL A 55 19.82 1.98 27.24
CA VAL A 55 19.10 3.21 27.59
C VAL A 55 17.62 2.88 27.73
N ASP A 56 17.09 2.99 28.94
CA ASP A 56 15.72 2.57 29.25
C ASP A 56 14.70 3.71 29.16
N ARG A 57 15.16 4.97 29.05
CA ARG A 57 14.28 6.16 29.10
C ARG A 57 14.53 7.09 27.92
N TYR A 58 13.44 7.63 27.35
CA TYR A 58 13.49 8.57 26.23
C TYR A 58 14.12 9.93 26.59
N ASN A 59 13.87 10.43 27.81
CA ASN A 59 14.41 11.71 28.29
C ASN A 59 15.81 11.56 28.94
N GLU A 60 16.50 10.45 28.69
CA GLU A 60 17.82 10.22 29.24
C GLU A 60 18.87 11.09 28.53
N THR A 61 19.82 11.59 29.31
CA THR A 61 20.96 12.35 28.81
C THR A 61 22.23 11.62 29.23
N LEU A 62 23.08 11.30 28.26
CA LEU A 62 24.39 10.71 28.50
C LEU A 62 25.44 11.80 28.39
N GLU A 63 26.31 11.88 29.38
CA GLU A 63 27.44 12.81 29.38
C GLU A 63 28.73 12.02 29.25
N PHE A 64 29.43 12.18 28.14
CA PHE A 64 30.76 11.63 27.94
C PHE A 64 31.80 12.73 28.14
N LYS A 65 32.69 12.56 29.11
CA LYS A 65 33.73 13.53 29.45
C LYS A 65 35.09 12.94 29.16
N ILE A 66 35.95 13.72 28.49
CA ILE A 66 37.35 13.36 28.23
C ILE A 66 38.25 14.53 28.60
N THR A 67 39.44 14.23 29.11
CA THR A 67 40.50 15.22 29.30
C THR A 67 41.63 14.90 28.34
N VAL A 68 42.06 15.91 27.57
CA VAL A 68 43.10 15.77 26.56
C VAL A 68 44.21 16.79 26.80
N ASN A 69 45.45 16.34 26.66
CA ASN A 69 46.64 17.16 26.82
C ASN A 69 46.91 17.94 25.53
N GLY A 70 46.26 19.10 25.37
CA GLY A 70 46.44 20.00 24.22
C GLY A 70 45.12 20.39 23.54
N ARG A 71 45.14 21.48 22.78
CA ARG A 71 43.96 21.97 22.04
C ARG A 71 43.72 21.09 20.81
N LEU A 72 42.49 20.61 20.65
CA LEU A 72 42.04 19.90 19.45
C LEU A 72 41.36 20.86 18.48
N ASP A 73 41.60 20.68 17.19
CA ASP A 73 40.91 21.41 16.12
C ASP A 73 39.59 20.73 15.76
N GLN A 74 39.57 19.40 15.84
CA GLN A 74 38.36 18.59 15.69
C GLN A 74 38.19 17.67 16.89
N ALA A 75 37.07 17.80 17.57
CA ALA A 75 36.59 16.86 18.57
C ALA A 75 35.12 16.60 18.27
N THR A 76 34.80 15.42 17.76
CA THR A 76 33.44 15.07 17.34
C THR A 76 33.13 13.65 17.77
N LEU A 77 31.96 13.48 18.38
CA LEU A 77 31.42 12.18 18.68
C LEU A 77 30.37 11.85 17.61
N LEU A 78 30.62 10.78 16.85
CA LEU A 78 29.65 10.23 15.91
C LEU A 78 28.81 9.19 16.64
N LEU A 79 27.50 9.18 16.37
CA LEU A 79 26.56 8.21 16.90
C LEU A 79 25.67 7.74 15.76
N GLY A 80 25.62 6.43 15.51
CA GLY A 80 24.81 5.92 14.42
C GLY A 80 24.94 4.42 14.18
N SER A 81 24.27 3.95 13.12
CA SER A 81 24.43 2.59 12.61
C SER A 81 25.39 2.61 11.43
N VAL A 82 26.59 2.07 11.65
CA VAL A 82 27.66 1.98 10.63
C VAL A 82 27.18 1.18 9.42
N GLY A 83 26.43 0.09 9.64
CA GLY A 83 25.93 -0.79 8.59
C GLY A 83 24.92 -0.14 7.65
N ARG A 84 24.18 0.86 8.12
CA ARG A 84 23.17 1.61 7.33
C ARG A 84 23.64 2.99 6.92
N SER A 85 24.88 3.36 7.25
CA SER A 85 25.47 4.68 6.99
C SER A 85 24.60 5.84 7.46
N LEU A 86 23.87 5.65 8.57
CA LEU A 86 23.08 6.69 9.21
C LEU A 86 23.77 7.08 10.51
N GLU A 87 24.36 8.28 10.53
CA GLU A 87 25.14 8.80 11.65
C GLU A 87 24.76 10.25 11.94
N THR A 88 24.82 10.63 13.21
CA THR A 88 24.74 12.02 13.66
C THR A 88 26.03 12.42 14.35
N TYR A 89 26.39 13.69 14.27
CA TYR A 89 27.55 14.24 14.96
C TYR A 89 27.11 15.03 16.21
N ILE A 90 27.92 14.94 17.25
CA ILE A 90 27.72 15.64 18.52
C ILE A 90 28.98 16.44 18.83
N ILE A 91 28.80 17.74 19.05
CA ILE A 91 29.88 18.70 19.32
C ILE A 91 30.07 18.83 20.84
N PRO A 92 31.31 18.83 21.36
CA PRO A 92 31.56 18.96 22.79
C PRO A 92 31.46 20.41 23.27
N SER A 93 31.09 20.57 24.54
CA SER A 93 31.36 21.79 25.31
C SER A 93 32.75 21.71 25.93
N SER A 94 33.62 22.67 25.65
CA SER A 94 34.99 22.69 26.18
C SER A 94 35.09 23.55 27.45
N LYS A 95 35.87 23.06 28.42
CA LYS A 95 36.31 23.83 29.59
C LYS A 95 37.82 23.68 29.75
N ILE A 96 38.49 24.78 30.06
CA ILE A 96 39.92 24.79 30.35
C ILE A 96 40.10 24.33 31.80
N LEU A 97 40.95 23.33 32.03
CA LEU A 97 41.34 22.84 33.35
C LEU A 97 42.85 23.09 33.54
N ASP A 98 43.32 23.16 34.80
CA ASP A 98 44.73 23.47 35.11
C ASP A 98 45.74 22.47 34.51
N ASP A 99 45.29 21.28 34.11
CA ASP A 99 46.11 20.16 33.59
C ASP A 99 45.73 19.72 32.14
N GLY A 100 44.99 20.55 31.39
CA GLY A 100 44.61 20.25 29.99
C GLY A 100 43.24 20.81 29.56
N TYR A 101 42.73 20.34 28.41
CA TYR A 101 41.38 20.69 27.94
C TYR A 101 40.40 19.57 28.26
N SER A 102 39.29 19.91 28.95
CA SER A 102 38.20 18.98 29.21
C SER A 102 37.09 19.18 28.19
N TYR A 103 36.72 18.12 27.48
CA TYR A 103 35.64 18.10 26.50
C TYR A 103 34.47 17.28 27.04
N LYS A 104 33.28 17.90 27.07
CA LYS A 104 32.05 17.28 27.52
C LYS A 104 31.07 17.13 26.36
N PHE A 105 30.78 15.90 25.96
CA PHE A 105 29.77 15.56 24.98
C PHE A 105 28.45 15.26 25.70
N LYS A 106 27.39 15.96 25.34
CA LYS A 106 26.04 15.75 25.87
C LYS A 106 25.18 15.09 24.80
N ILE A 107 24.77 13.85 25.04
CA ILE A 107 23.90 13.07 24.16
C ILE A 107 22.52 13.05 24.80
N ALA A 108 21.61 13.90 24.34
CA ALA A 108 20.22 13.87 24.77
C ALA A 108 19.42 12.96 23.84
N ILE A 109 18.92 11.84 24.37
CA ILE A 109 18.21 10.83 23.57
C ILE A 109 16.94 11.41 22.93
N SER A 110 16.27 12.32 23.62
CA SER A 110 15.10 13.05 23.14
C SER A 110 15.41 14.05 22.01
N GLU A 111 16.67 14.47 21.86
CA GLU A 111 17.09 15.43 20.84
C GLU A 111 17.75 14.73 19.63
N LEU A 112 17.88 13.40 19.67
CA LEU A 112 18.44 12.65 18.55
C LEU A 112 17.52 12.72 17.33
N PRO A 113 18.07 12.64 16.10
CA PRO A 113 17.27 12.56 14.89
C PRO A 113 16.23 11.42 14.98
N PRO A 114 14.95 11.67 14.64
CA PRO A 114 13.88 10.66 14.74
C PRO A 114 14.20 9.37 13.97
N ALA A 115 14.92 9.47 12.85
CA ALA A 115 15.35 8.33 12.07
C ALA A 115 16.30 7.39 12.86
N LEU A 116 17.22 7.93 13.65
CA LEU A 116 18.14 7.12 14.47
C LEU A 116 17.42 6.47 15.65
N ILE A 117 16.49 7.19 16.26
CA ILE A 117 15.65 6.67 17.34
C ILE A 117 14.78 5.50 16.83
N HIS A 118 14.20 5.66 15.64
CA HIS A 118 13.42 4.60 15.00
C HIS A 118 14.28 3.38 14.65
N LEU A 119 15.46 3.56 14.05
CA LEU A 119 16.38 2.45 13.75
C LEU A 119 16.79 1.69 15.02
N GLY A 120 17.21 2.42 16.06
CA GLY A 120 17.69 1.82 17.30
C GLY A 120 16.61 1.12 18.12
N ARG A 121 15.32 1.39 17.84
CA ARG A 121 14.20 0.81 18.58
C ARG A 121 13.31 -0.14 17.78
N MET A 122 12.83 0.24 16.61
CA MET A 122 11.90 -0.56 15.80
C MET A 122 12.61 -1.66 15.02
N ASP A 123 13.79 -1.35 14.47
CA ASP A 123 14.61 -2.34 13.75
C ASP A 123 15.58 -3.09 14.70
N GLU A 124 15.52 -2.79 16.00
CA GLU A 124 16.41 -3.29 17.06
C GLU A 124 17.91 -3.18 16.74
N ASP A 125 18.30 -2.18 15.94
CA ASP A 125 19.68 -1.99 15.53
C ASP A 125 20.51 -1.38 16.67
N VAL A 126 21.81 -1.70 16.70
CA VAL A 126 22.72 -1.21 17.74
C VAL A 126 23.38 0.09 17.25
N LEU A 127 23.30 1.14 18.07
CA LEU A 127 23.91 2.43 17.74
C LEU A 127 25.35 2.49 18.26
N THR A 128 26.33 2.54 17.38
CA THR A 128 27.74 2.62 17.74
C THR A 128 28.15 4.09 17.92
N ALA A 129 28.84 4.38 19.02
CA ALA A 129 29.44 5.67 19.31
C ALA A 129 30.92 5.66 18.94
N SER A 130 31.33 6.53 18.03
CA SER A 130 32.71 6.62 17.52
C SER A 130 33.29 8.01 17.79
N LEU A 131 34.50 8.06 18.34
CA LEU A 131 35.17 9.31 18.69
C LEU A 131 36.20 9.69 17.64
N ILE A 132 36.12 10.94 17.19
CA ILE A 132 37.09 11.56 16.30
C ILE A 132 37.79 12.70 17.04
N LEU A 133 39.09 12.55 17.25
CA LEU A 133 39.97 13.60 17.76
C LEU A 133 41.06 13.89 16.73
N ALA A 134 41.16 15.12 16.24
CA ALA A 134 42.18 15.52 15.28
C ALA A 134 42.70 16.94 15.53
N ASN A 135 43.94 17.18 15.11
CA ASN A 135 44.61 18.47 15.17
C ASN A 135 45.46 18.64 13.90
N GLU A 136 45.40 19.81 13.28
CA GLU A 136 46.09 20.17 12.03
C GLU A 136 47.62 20.07 12.15
N GLU A 137 48.17 20.47 13.31
CA GLU A 137 49.60 20.51 13.58
C GLU A 137 50.22 19.11 13.81
N SER A 138 49.39 18.08 14.01
CA SER A 138 49.86 16.73 14.38
C SER A 138 49.05 15.63 13.71
N GLN A 139 49.11 15.57 12.38
CA GLN A 139 48.42 14.56 11.54
C GLN A 139 48.66 13.09 11.96
N SER A 140 49.83 12.75 12.52
CA SER A 140 50.14 11.39 12.99
C SER A 140 49.47 11.01 14.31
N LYS A 141 48.79 11.95 14.98
CA LYS A 141 48.17 11.77 16.29
C LYS A 141 46.64 11.82 16.25
N ASN A 142 46.03 11.75 15.07
CA ASN A 142 44.59 11.65 14.93
C ASN A 142 44.09 10.33 15.51
N ILE A 143 42.94 10.36 16.16
CA ILE A 143 42.33 9.21 16.83
C ILE A 143 40.92 9.04 16.26
N PHE A 144 40.68 7.85 15.70
CA PHE A 144 39.36 7.38 15.29
C PHE A 144 39.13 6.02 15.95
N VAL A 145 38.22 5.96 16.92
CA VAL A 145 37.95 4.72 17.68
C VAL A 145 36.47 4.57 17.99
N GLU A 146 35.97 3.34 17.91
CA GLU A 146 34.65 2.97 18.42
C GLU A 146 34.72 2.82 19.94
N LEU A 147 33.89 3.57 20.66
CA LEU A 147 33.90 3.59 22.11
C LEU A 147 33.01 2.50 22.69
N PHE A 148 31.72 2.55 22.35
CA PHE A 148 30.70 1.68 22.91
C PHE A 148 29.49 1.58 21.98
N ASP A 149 28.69 0.55 22.24
CA ASP A 149 27.41 0.33 21.59
C ASP A 149 26.27 0.75 22.51
N LEU A 150 25.20 1.29 21.91
CA LEU A 150 24.05 1.82 22.60
C LEU A 150 22.78 1.15 22.09
N ARG A 151 21.99 0.58 23.01
CA ARG A 151 20.74 -0.12 22.72
C ARG A 151 19.57 0.62 23.36
N LEU A 152 18.54 0.93 22.58
CA LEU A 152 17.36 1.66 23.04
C LEU A 152 16.26 0.69 23.51
N ALA A 153 15.91 0.74 24.79
CA ALA A 153 14.97 -0.19 25.43
C ALA A 153 13.65 0.46 25.92
N PHE A 154 13.27 1.62 25.39
CA PHE A 154 12.03 2.34 25.76
C PHE A 154 10.90 2.17 24.73
N SER A 155 9.64 2.32 25.16
CA SER A 155 8.47 2.31 24.27
C SER A 155 8.30 3.65 23.53
N LEU A 156 8.08 3.59 22.22
CA LEU A 156 7.66 4.72 21.39
C LEU A 156 6.22 4.48 20.92
N ASP A 157 5.32 5.42 21.18
CA ASP A 157 3.93 5.33 20.70
C ASP A 157 3.78 5.80 19.25
N ASP A 158 4.71 6.65 18.78
CA ASP A 158 4.65 7.20 17.44
C ASP A 158 5.29 6.28 16.40
N LYS A 159 4.48 5.90 15.42
CA LYS A 159 4.96 5.23 14.20
C LYS A 159 5.62 6.27 13.31
N TRP A 160 6.95 6.31 13.35
CA TRP A 160 7.72 7.05 12.36
C TRP A 160 7.50 6.42 10.99
N GLU A 161 6.82 7.14 10.10
CA GLU A 161 6.76 6.78 8.69
C GLU A 161 8.06 7.22 8.02
N ALA A 162 8.86 6.25 7.59
CA ALA A 162 10.04 6.55 6.79
C ALA A 162 9.63 7.37 5.56
N PRO A 163 10.38 8.42 5.19
CA PRO A 163 10.03 9.22 4.03
C PRO A 163 10.04 8.35 2.79
N VAL A 164 8.88 8.22 2.13
CA VAL A 164 8.71 7.42 0.91
C VAL A 164 9.64 7.97 -0.17
N ARG A 165 10.77 7.29 -0.42
CA ARG A 165 11.76 7.68 -1.42
C ARG A 165 11.88 6.62 -2.49
N LEU A 166 11.38 6.92 -3.69
CA LEU A 166 11.61 6.16 -4.93
C LEU A 166 11.31 4.63 -4.86
N GLU A 167 10.59 4.17 -3.84
CA GLU A 167 10.18 2.78 -3.74
C GLU A 167 9.01 2.49 -4.67
N ALA A 168 8.97 1.28 -5.22
CA ALA A 168 7.85 0.80 -5.99
C ALA A 168 6.61 0.75 -5.09
N LYS A 169 5.58 1.51 -5.44
CA LYS A 169 4.30 1.49 -4.73
C LYS A 169 3.63 0.14 -4.92
N HIS A 170 2.81 -0.24 -3.95
CA HIS A 170 1.99 -1.45 -4.07
C HIS A 170 1.08 -1.37 -5.30
N GLU A 171 0.94 -2.51 -6.00
CA GLU A 171 0.07 -2.62 -7.17
C GLU A 171 -1.40 -2.46 -6.77
N ILE A 172 -2.12 -1.55 -7.43
CA ILE A 172 -3.56 -1.37 -7.20
C ILE A 172 -4.33 -2.36 -8.05
N LYS A 173 -4.97 -3.35 -7.43
CA LYS A 173 -5.84 -4.32 -8.11
C LYS A 173 -7.30 -3.91 -7.98
N HIS A 174 -7.96 -3.63 -9.10
CA HIS A 174 -9.39 -3.35 -9.11
C HIS A 174 -10.18 -4.64 -8.86
N ILE A 175 -10.98 -4.65 -7.80
CA ILE A 175 -11.86 -5.78 -7.44
C ILE A 175 -13.23 -5.52 -8.05
N PHE A 176 -13.61 -6.33 -9.05
CA PHE A 176 -14.94 -6.26 -9.64
C PHE A 176 -16.00 -6.85 -8.69
N GLY A 177 -17.21 -6.32 -8.74
CA GLY A 177 -18.35 -6.89 -8.05
C GLY A 177 -18.64 -8.31 -8.54
N ASN A 178 -19.06 -9.18 -7.62
CA ASN A 178 -19.45 -10.54 -7.99
C ASN A 178 -20.71 -10.52 -8.88
N PRO A 179 -20.79 -11.39 -9.91
CA PRO A 179 -22.00 -11.50 -10.72
C PRO A 179 -23.19 -11.99 -9.85
N PRO A 180 -24.43 -11.57 -10.16
CA PRO A 180 -25.61 -12.04 -9.44
C PRO A 180 -25.79 -13.54 -9.61
N LYS A 181 -26.28 -14.21 -8.56
CA LYS A 181 -26.55 -15.65 -8.60
C LYS A 181 -27.82 -15.92 -9.42
N ALA A 182 -27.70 -16.73 -10.48
CA ALA A 182 -28.84 -17.20 -11.27
C ALA A 182 -29.48 -18.46 -10.66
N ALA A 183 -30.74 -18.72 -11.00
CA ALA A 183 -31.43 -19.93 -10.59
C ALA A 183 -30.85 -21.19 -11.29
N PRO A 184 -30.94 -22.38 -10.66
CA PRO A 184 -30.58 -23.64 -11.30
C PRO A 184 -31.40 -23.91 -12.58
N VAL A 185 -30.72 -24.37 -13.64
CA VAL A 185 -31.32 -24.60 -14.97
C VAL A 185 -32.53 -25.55 -14.92
N TRP A 186 -32.45 -26.60 -14.11
CA TRP A 186 -33.53 -27.60 -14.02
C TRP A 186 -34.83 -27.02 -13.47
N ILE A 187 -34.77 -26.05 -12.54
CA ILE A 187 -35.95 -25.37 -12.02
C ILE A 187 -36.61 -24.57 -13.14
N SER A 188 -35.82 -23.78 -13.87
CA SER A 188 -36.33 -22.99 -15.00
C SER A 188 -36.99 -23.87 -16.06
N VAL A 189 -36.40 -25.03 -16.39
CA VAL A 189 -36.97 -25.99 -17.35
C VAL A 189 -38.31 -26.55 -16.89
N ILE A 190 -38.42 -26.97 -15.62
CA ILE A 190 -39.68 -27.48 -15.07
C ILE A 190 -40.79 -26.43 -15.18
N PHE A 191 -40.52 -25.18 -14.81
CA PHE A 191 -41.50 -24.10 -14.92
C PHE A 191 -41.87 -23.80 -16.38
N SER A 192 -40.92 -23.78 -17.31
CA SER A 192 -41.20 -23.60 -18.73
C SER A 192 -42.10 -24.72 -19.29
N VAL A 193 -41.83 -25.98 -18.92
CA VAL A 193 -42.68 -27.13 -19.31
C VAL A 193 -44.07 -27.01 -18.70
N ALA A 194 -44.18 -26.63 -17.42
CA ALA A 194 -45.47 -26.45 -16.77
C ALA A 194 -46.32 -25.38 -17.48
N ILE A 195 -45.73 -24.23 -17.84
CA ILE A 195 -46.41 -23.17 -18.60
C ILE A 195 -46.87 -23.70 -19.96
N PHE A 196 -46.02 -24.45 -20.67
CA PHE A 196 -46.36 -25.05 -21.95
C PHE A 196 -47.56 -26.02 -21.83
N VAL A 197 -47.55 -26.91 -20.84
CA VAL A 197 -48.63 -27.87 -20.60
C VAL A 197 -49.94 -27.16 -20.29
N ILE A 198 -49.91 -26.16 -19.40
CA ILE A 198 -51.10 -25.39 -19.03
C ILE A 198 -51.66 -24.64 -20.25
N SER A 199 -50.81 -23.99 -21.04
CA SER A 199 -51.23 -23.30 -22.28
C SER A 199 -51.92 -24.25 -23.26
N ASN A 200 -51.37 -25.46 -23.48
CA ASN A 200 -52.00 -26.47 -24.31
C ASN A 200 -53.33 -26.98 -23.73
N CYS A 201 -53.41 -27.16 -22.41
CA CYS A 201 -54.65 -27.55 -21.74
C CYS A 201 -55.78 -26.53 -21.99
N VAL A 202 -55.46 -25.23 -21.95
CA VAL A 202 -56.44 -24.16 -22.28
C VAL A 202 -56.91 -24.28 -23.73
N LEU A 203 -56.00 -24.49 -24.69
CA LEU A 203 -56.36 -24.65 -26.10
C LEU A 203 -57.25 -25.87 -26.36
N ILE A 204 -56.96 -27.00 -25.70
CA ILE A 204 -57.77 -28.23 -25.79
C ILE A 204 -59.16 -27.98 -25.20
N THR A 205 -59.23 -27.33 -24.04
CA THR A 205 -60.49 -27.02 -23.36
C THR A 205 -61.38 -26.12 -24.22
N TRP A 206 -60.81 -25.09 -24.86
CA TRP A 206 -61.56 -24.23 -25.78
C TRP A 206 -62.10 -24.97 -27.00
N ARG A 207 -61.36 -25.95 -27.55
CA ARG A 207 -61.86 -26.78 -28.65
C ARG A 207 -62.98 -27.73 -28.23
N ALA A 208 -62.96 -28.20 -26.99
CA ALA A 208 -63.99 -29.10 -26.46
C ALA A 208 -65.30 -28.38 -26.10
N MET A 209 -65.28 -27.05 -25.92
CA MET A 209 -66.48 -26.28 -25.64
C MET A 209 -67.38 -26.15 -26.89
N PRO A 210 -68.72 -26.23 -26.76
CA PRO A 210 -69.66 -26.06 -27.87
C PRO A 210 -69.54 -24.70 -28.58
N ALA A 211 -69.08 -23.67 -27.86
CA ALA A 211 -68.77 -22.36 -28.41
C ALA A 211 -67.57 -22.34 -29.39
N GLY A 212 -66.77 -23.42 -29.43
CA GLY A 212 -65.64 -23.59 -30.34
C GLY A 212 -65.99 -24.25 -31.67
N GLN A 213 -67.26 -24.65 -31.90
CA GLN A 213 -67.68 -25.20 -33.18
C GLN A 213 -67.69 -24.09 -34.24
N THR A 214 -66.67 -24.09 -35.10
CA THR A 214 -66.58 -23.18 -36.24
C THR A 214 -67.72 -23.46 -37.22
N THR A 215 -68.52 -22.45 -37.53
CA THR A 215 -69.46 -22.53 -38.65
C THR A 215 -68.62 -22.58 -39.93
N GLN A 216 -68.66 -23.69 -40.66
CA GLN A 216 -67.80 -24.02 -41.81
C GLN A 216 -67.81 -23.04 -43.00
N SER A 217 -68.52 -21.91 -42.92
CA SER A 217 -68.54 -20.91 -43.99
C SER A 217 -67.36 -19.94 -43.87
N ALA A 218 -66.14 -20.45 -43.98
CA ALA A 218 -64.93 -19.62 -44.00
C ALA A 218 -64.90 -18.78 -45.28
N THR A 219 -64.95 -17.45 -45.13
CA THR A 219 -64.86 -16.52 -46.26
C THR A 219 -63.38 -16.19 -46.50
N ILE A 220 -62.99 -15.86 -47.74
CA ILE A 220 -61.61 -15.47 -48.06
C ILE A 220 -61.10 -14.34 -47.15
N ASN A 221 -61.98 -13.43 -46.74
CA ASN A 221 -61.66 -12.34 -45.81
C ASN A 221 -61.34 -12.83 -44.39
N SER A 222 -61.95 -13.92 -43.93
CA SER A 222 -61.64 -14.53 -42.62
C SER A 222 -60.21 -15.10 -42.60
N TYR A 223 -59.78 -15.73 -43.69
CA TYR A 223 -58.39 -16.20 -43.83
C TYR A 223 -57.39 -15.04 -43.90
N LEU A 224 -57.73 -13.95 -44.61
CA LEU A 224 -56.88 -12.76 -44.66
C LEU A 224 -56.77 -12.07 -43.29
N VAL A 225 -57.84 -12.04 -42.49
CA VAL A 225 -57.78 -11.54 -41.11
C VAL A 225 -56.85 -12.40 -40.26
N TYR A 226 -56.99 -13.73 -40.32
CA TYR A 226 -56.11 -14.64 -39.59
C TYR A 226 -54.65 -14.45 -40.01
N PHE A 227 -54.38 -14.35 -41.31
CA PHE A 227 -53.05 -14.08 -41.83
C PHE A 227 -52.47 -12.75 -41.34
N ALA A 228 -53.28 -11.68 -41.29
CA ALA A 228 -52.84 -10.39 -40.78
C ALA A 228 -52.47 -10.43 -39.29
N ILE A 229 -53.22 -11.20 -38.48
CA ILE A 229 -52.90 -11.42 -37.06
C ILE A 229 -51.59 -12.18 -36.92
N VAL A 230 -51.41 -13.29 -37.64
CA VAL A 230 -50.18 -14.09 -37.60
C VAL A 230 -48.97 -13.27 -38.08
N LEU A 231 -49.14 -12.45 -39.11
CA LEU A 231 -48.09 -11.58 -39.63
C LEU A 231 -47.68 -10.50 -38.61
N MET A 232 -48.63 -9.97 -37.85
CA MET A 232 -48.34 -9.03 -36.77
C MET A 232 -47.55 -9.70 -35.64
N GLU A 233 -47.97 -10.89 -35.21
CA GLU A 233 -47.24 -11.69 -34.21
C GLU A 233 -45.82 -12.01 -34.67
N TYR A 234 -45.65 -12.32 -35.96
CA TYR A 234 -44.32 -12.54 -36.54
C TYR A 234 -43.43 -11.31 -36.43
N VAL A 235 -43.96 -10.10 -36.65
CA VAL A 235 -43.19 -8.84 -36.45
C VAL A 235 -42.74 -8.70 -34.99
N PHE A 236 -43.60 -9.05 -34.02
CA PHE A 236 -43.24 -9.01 -32.60
C PHE A 236 -42.22 -10.08 -32.20
N VAL A 237 -42.32 -11.31 -32.73
CA VAL A 237 -41.31 -12.36 -32.51
C VAL A 237 -39.96 -11.92 -33.08
N LYS A 238 -39.96 -11.33 -34.28
CA LYS A 238 -38.74 -10.80 -34.92
C LYS A 238 -38.12 -9.66 -34.11
N TYR A 239 -38.93 -8.83 -33.47
CA TYR A 239 -38.47 -7.80 -32.52
C TYR A 239 -37.83 -8.43 -31.27
N TYR A 240 -38.50 -9.41 -30.65
CA TYR A 240 -37.98 -10.13 -29.49
C TYR A 240 -36.62 -10.80 -29.77
N LEU A 241 -36.42 -11.32 -30.98
CA LEU A 241 -35.14 -11.92 -31.42
C LEU A 241 -34.02 -10.90 -31.70
N GLY A 242 -34.26 -9.59 -31.54
CA GLY A 242 -33.23 -8.56 -31.61
C GLY A 242 -33.30 -7.64 -32.83
N THR A 243 -34.45 -7.53 -33.49
CA THR A 243 -34.61 -6.53 -34.56
C THR A 243 -34.71 -5.13 -33.99
N ASP A 244 -34.08 -4.17 -34.66
CA ASP A 244 -34.15 -2.75 -34.31
C ASP A 244 -35.60 -2.24 -34.22
N ILE A 245 -35.85 -1.33 -33.27
CA ILE A 245 -37.16 -0.78 -32.97
C ILE A 245 -37.74 -0.01 -34.17
N PHE A 246 -36.91 0.73 -34.91
CA PHE A 246 -37.40 1.50 -36.07
C PHE A 246 -37.83 0.59 -37.23
N ARG A 247 -37.11 -0.51 -37.44
CA ARG A 247 -37.49 -1.54 -38.42
C ARG A 247 -38.79 -2.22 -38.02
N THR A 248 -38.92 -2.56 -36.74
CA THR A 248 -40.14 -3.14 -36.18
C THR A 248 -41.33 -2.20 -36.33
N MET A 249 -41.15 -0.91 -36.00
CA MET A 249 -42.20 0.09 -36.13
C MET A 249 -42.65 0.29 -37.59
N ARG A 250 -41.71 0.31 -38.53
CA ARG A 250 -42.03 0.37 -39.97
C ARG A 250 -42.78 -0.87 -40.43
N ASP A 251 -42.26 -2.06 -40.12
CA ASP A 251 -42.85 -3.33 -40.53
C ASP A 251 -44.26 -3.50 -39.89
N ALA A 252 -44.42 -3.16 -38.60
CA ALA A 252 -45.70 -3.17 -37.89
C ALA A 252 -46.69 -2.14 -38.45
N SER A 253 -46.24 -0.95 -38.84
CA SER A 253 -47.08 0.07 -39.48
C SER A 253 -47.65 -0.44 -40.81
N LEU A 254 -46.81 -1.01 -41.67
CA LEU A 254 -47.23 -1.61 -42.95
C LEU A 254 -48.26 -2.74 -42.75
N VAL A 255 -47.99 -3.65 -41.81
CA VAL A 255 -48.92 -4.75 -41.48
C VAL A 255 -50.22 -4.20 -40.88
N SER A 256 -50.16 -3.16 -40.04
CA SER A 256 -51.33 -2.52 -39.44
C SER A 256 -52.25 -1.90 -40.49
N PHE A 257 -51.70 -1.19 -41.48
CA PHE A 257 -52.50 -0.62 -42.57
C PHE A 257 -53.23 -1.70 -43.37
N LEU A 258 -52.54 -2.81 -43.69
CA LEU A 258 -53.14 -3.95 -44.39
C LEU A 258 -54.21 -4.62 -43.52
N ALA A 259 -53.91 -4.85 -42.24
CA ALA A 259 -54.82 -5.47 -41.28
C ALA A 259 -56.09 -4.64 -41.11
N LEU A 260 -55.98 -3.32 -40.92
CA LEU A 260 -57.13 -2.42 -40.77
C LEU A 260 -58.09 -2.50 -41.94
N PHE A 261 -57.58 -2.55 -43.18
CA PHE A 261 -58.41 -2.66 -44.37
C PHE A 261 -59.14 -4.00 -44.46
N VAL A 262 -58.42 -5.09 -44.22
CA VAL A 262 -58.94 -6.46 -44.29
C VAL A 262 -59.96 -6.72 -43.17
N VAL A 263 -59.63 -6.34 -41.94
CA VAL A 263 -60.50 -6.48 -40.75
C VAL A 263 -61.77 -5.65 -40.93
N SER A 264 -61.66 -4.40 -41.42
CA SER A 264 -62.83 -3.55 -41.67
C SER A 264 -63.81 -4.17 -42.66
N ARG A 265 -63.30 -4.81 -43.73
CA ARG A 265 -64.13 -5.52 -44.71
C ARG A 265 -64.75 -6.79 -44.13
N ALA A 266 -63.99 -7.57 -43.37
CA ALA A 266 -64.49 -8.78 -42.71
C ALA A 266 -65.62 -8.45 -41.71
N LEU A 267 -65.44 -7.43 -40.87
CA LEU A 267 -66.44 -6.99 -39.90
C LEU A 267 -67.73 -6.48 -40.58
N ARG A 268 -67.61 -5.74 -41.70
CA ARG A 268 -68.77 -5.31 -42.48
C ARG A 268 -69.55 -6.51 -43.04
N GLN A 269 -68.86 -7.52 -43.54
CA GLN A 269 -69.52 -8.74 -44.04
C GLN A 269 -70.25 -9.52 -42.95
N LEU A 270 -69.66 -9.61 -41.76
CA LEU A 270 -70.31 -10.23 -40.60
C LEU A 270 -71.56 -9.46 -40.19
N SER A 271 -71.48 -8.12 -40.12
CA SER A 271 -72.62 -7.26 -39.78
C SER A 271 -73.75 -7.35 -40.82
N THR A 272 -73.44 -7.44 -42.12
CA THR A 272 -74.46 -7.63 -43.16
C THR A 272 -75.12 -9.01 -43.06
N LYS A 273 -74.36 -10.08 -42.84
CA LYS A 273 -74.90 -11.44 -42.64
C LYS A 273 -75.81 -11.52 -41.42
N GLU A 274 -75.45 -10.85 -40.33
CA GLU A 274 -76.27 -10.77 -39.12
C GLU A 274 -77.61 -10.08 -39.41
N LYS A 275 -77.61 -8.94 -40.10
CA LYS A 275 -78.83 -8.22 -40.50
C LYS A 275 -79.71 -9.06 -41.44
N GLU A 276 -79.13 -9.79 -42.38
CA GLU A 276 -79.87 -10.70 -43.27
C GLU A 276 -80.49 -11.90 -42.52
N HIS A 277 -79.82 -12.40 -41.48
CA HIS A 277 -80.35 -13.47 -40.63
C HIS A 277 -81.53 -12.99 -39.78
N VAL A 278 -81.46 -11.76 -39.25
CA VAL A 278 -82.55 -11.13 -38.48
C VAL A 278 -83.77 -10.81 -39.35
N MET A 279 -83.60 -10.46 -40.63
CA MET A 279 -84.73 -10.21 -41.56
C MET A 279 -85.39 -11.49 -42.11
N LYS A 280 -84.75 -12.66 -41.97
CA LYS A 280 -85.28 -13.95 -42.45
C LYS A 280 -86.00 -14.76 -41.36
N GLN A 281 -85.95 -14.31 -40.10
CA GLN A 281 -86.72 -14.86 -38.97
C GLN A 281 -87.99 -14.05 -38.76
#